data_AF-A0A958VQD9-F1
#
_entry.id   AF-A0A958VQD9-F1
#
_cell.length_a   1.000
_cell.length_b   1.000
_cell.length_c   1.000
_cell.angle_alpha   90.00
_cell.angle_beta   90.00
_cell.angle_gamma   90.00
#
_symmetry.space_group_name_H-M   'P 1'
#
loop_
_entity.id
_entity.type
_entity.pdbx_description
1 polymer ?
#
loop_
_entity_poly.entity_id
_entity_poly.type
_entity_poly.pdbx_seq_one_letter_code
_entity_poly.pdbx_strand_id
1 'polypeptide(L)'
;MERSYMKKGISVLFFLIFSTTTTFAQDSNYWANQYGSRSALMGGAVVGGVRDTSAGYYNPGALGFIEDSSISVSGNAYTFSSTDLTNGAGTGDDLSSDNVQAIPTLLSGIVKIEGAPDHSFGYTV
;
A
#
# COMPACT_ATOMS: atom_id res chain seq x y z
N MET A 1 2.15 39.15 -28.89
CA MET A 1 1.32 38.21 -28.10
C MET A 1 1.71 36.75 -28.37
N GLU A 2 1.88 36.35 -29.64
CA GLU A 2 2.23 34.97 -30.05
C GLU A 2 3.50 34.37 -29.41
N ARG A 3 4.57 35.16 -29.23
CA ARG A 3 5.85 34.68 -28.69
C ARG A 3 5.76 34.19 -27.23
N SER A 4 4.75 34.62 -26.47
CA SER A 4 4.50 34.19 -25.09
C SER A 4 3.80 32.83 -25.05
N TYR A 5 2.83 32.60 -25.94
CA TYR A 5 2.14 31.32 -26.06
C TYR A 5 3.08 30.21 -26.52
N MET A 6 3.99 30.51 -27.45
CA MET A 6 4.97 29.52 -27.92
C MET A 6 5.97 29.09 -26.85
N LYS A 7 6.41 30.01 -25.97
CA LYS A 7 7.27 29.68 -24.81
C LYS A 7 6.54 28.82 -23.77
N LYS A 8 5.26 29.10 -23.50
CA LYS A 8 4.42 28.28 -22.62
C LYS A 8 4.22 26.87 -23.19
N GLY A 9 3.95 26.77 -24.50
CA GLY A 9 3.82 25.48 -25.19
C GLY A 9 5.10 24.63 -25.09
N ILE A 10 6.27 25.25 -25.33
CA ILE A 10 7.57 24.59 -25.17
C ILE A 10 7.79 24.14 -23.72
N SER A 11 7.44 24.96 -22.72
CA SER A 11 7.60 24.61 -21.31
C SER A 11 6.71 23.45 -20.88
N VAL A 12 5.46 23.40 -21.37
CA VAL A 12 4.53 22.29 -21.13
C VAL A 12 5.03 21.01 -21.80
N LEU A 13 5.54 21.11 -23.03
CA LEU A 13 6.11 19.98 -23.75
C LEU A 13 7.34 19.43 -23.02
N PHE A 14 8.21 20.30 -22.51
CA PHE A 14 9.37 19.90 -21.70
C PHE A 14 8.93 19.17 -20.43
N PHE A 15 7.93 19.70 -19.71
CA PHE A 15 7.39 19.05 -18.51
C PHE A 15 6.80 17.66 -18.81
N LEU A 16 6.07 17.51 -19.91
CA LEU A 16 5.50 16.22 -20.33
C LEU A 16 6.57 15.18 -20.68
N ILE A 17 7.65 15.58 -21.36
CA ILE A 17 8.76 14.68 -21.72
C ILE A 17 9.52 14.20 -20.48
N PHE A 18 9.73 15.07 -19.48
CA PHE A 18 10.43 14.69 -18.26
C PHE A 18 9.56 13.93 -17.24
N SER A 19 8.25 13.84 -17.47
CA SER A 19 7.33 13.13 -16.57
C SER A 19 7.20 11.63 -16.86
N THR A 20 7.81 11.11 -17.94
CA THR A 20 7.71 9.68 -18.28
C THR A 20 8.74 8.85 -17.51
N THR A 21 8.43 8.51 -16.27
CA THR A 21 9.19 7.50 -15.51
C THR A 21 8.62 6.11 -15.80
N THR A 22 9.48 5.14 -16.10
CA THR A 22 9.09 3.72 -16.15
C THR A 22 8.72 3.26 -14.75
N THR A 23 7.44 3.05 -14.49
CA THR A 23 6.96 2.45 -13.24
C THR A 23 7.05 0.93 -13.35
N PHE A 24 7.75 0.27 -12.43
CA PHE A 24 7.64 -1.17 -12.29
C PHE A 24 6.23 -1.47 -11.78
N ALA A 25 5.43 -2.20 -12.57
CA ALA A 25 4.20 -2.78 -12.07
C ALA A 25 4.57 -3.79 -10.97
N GLN A 26 3.81 -3.80 -9.88
CA GLN A 26 3.98 -4.82 -8.85
C GLN A 26 3.47 -6.15 -9.42
N ASP A 27 4.39 -7.04 -9.82
CA ASP A 27 4.07 -8.43 -10.22
C ASP A 27 3.64 -9.27 -9.00
N SER A 28 4.06 -8.82 -7.81
CA SER A 28 3.76 -9.50 -6.57
C SER A 28 2.35 -9.14 -6.08
N ASN A 29 1.45 -10.12 -6.07
CA ASN A 29 0.05 -10.02 -5.64
C ASN A 29 -0.12 -9.82 -4.11
N TYR A 30 0.60 -8.87 -3.51
CA TYR A 30 0.58 -8.65 -2.06
C TYR A 30 -0.63 -7.88 -1.53
N TRP A 31 -1.56 -7.48 -2.40
CA TRP A 31 -2.80 -6.78 -2.03
C TRP A 31 -3.68 -7.60 -1.07
N ALA A 32 -3.59 -8.93 -1.11
CA ALA A 32 -4.30 -9.83 -0.21
C ALA A 32 -3.65 -9.93 1.19
N ASN A 33 -2.42 -9.43 1.38
CA ASN A 33 -1.76 -9.47 2.68
C ASN A 33 -2.43 -8.51 3.66
N GLN A 34 -2.57 -8.96 4.90
CA GLN A 34 -3.06 -8.13 5.98
C GLN A 34 -1.90 -7.39 6.68
N TYR A 35 -1.71 -6.13 6.33
CA TYR A 35 -0.72 -5.23 6.90
C TYR A 35 -1.21 -4.61 8.20
N GLY A 36 -0.38 -4.64 9.24
CA GLY A 36 -0.74 -4.12 10.55
C GLY A 36 -1.56 -5.11 11.39
N SER A 37 -1.30 -5.09 12.69
CA SER A 37 -1.82 -6.10 13.63
C SER A 37 -3.35 -6.11 13.71
N ARG A 38 -3.99 -4.93 13.65
CA ARG A 38 -5.45 -4.83 13.68
C ARG A 38 -6.09 -5.40 12.41
N SER A 39 -5.52 -5.12 11.25
CA SER A 39 -5.98 -5.67 9.97
C SER A 39 -5.87 -7.20 9.96
N ALA A 40 -4.73 -7.73 10.41
CA ALA A 40 -4.52 -9.18 10.51
C ALA A 40 -5.56 -9.84 11.44
N LEU A 41 -5.82 -9.27 12.62
CA LEU A 41 -6.83 -9.80 13.55
C LEU A 41 -8.27 -9.70 13.02
N MET A 42 -8.55 -8.73 12.15
CA MET A 42 -9.85 -8.54 11.52
C MET A 42 -10.00 -9.31 10.19
N GLY A 43 -9.02 -10.14 9.81
CA GLY A 43 -9.04 -10.85 8.54
C GLY A 43 -9.09 -9.91 7.32
N GLY A 44 -8.54 -8.70 7.45
CA GLY A 44 -8.52 -7.69 6.39
C GLY A 44 -9.78 -6.82 6.29
N ALA A 45 -10.74 -6.95 7.21
CA ALA A 45 -11.98 -6.16 7.22
C ALA A 45 -11.80 -4.71 7.72
N VAL A 46 -10.92 -3.92 7.08
CA VAL A 46 -10.48 -2.61 7.60
C VAL A 46 -10.76 -1.42 6.68
N VAL A 47 -11.13 -1.61 5.42
CA VAL A 47 -11.29 -0.50 4.44
C VAL A 47 -12.25 0.60 4.93
N GLY A 48 -13.39 0.23 5.51
CA GLY A 48 -14.38 1.19 6.04
C GLY A 48 -14.26 1.52 7.53
N GLY A 49 -13.42 0.78 8.27
CA GLY A 49 -13.39 0.82 9.74
C GLY A 49 -12.00 1.02 10.35
N VAL A 50 -10.96 1.22 9.53
CA VAL A 50 -9.60 1.47 9.99
C VAL A 50 -9.55 2.78 10.77
N ARG A 51 -9.03 2.71 12.00
CA ARG A 51 -8.89 3.86 12.92
C ARG A 51 -7.52 3.85 13.59
N ASP A 52 -6.52 3.33 12.89
CA ASP A 52 -5.12 3.31 13.29
C ASP A 52 -4.22 3.71 12.12
N THR A 53 -2.92 3.81 12.36
CA THR A 53 -1.94 4.31 11.38
C THR A 53 -1.81 3.42 10.14
N SER A 54 -2.37 2.20 10.12
CA SER A 54 -2.47 1.38 8.90
C SER A 54 -3.46 1.94 7.87
N ALA A 55 -4.26 2.94 8.25
CA ALA A 55 -5.13 3.68 7.34
C ALA A 55 -4.35 4.27 6.14
N GLY A 56 -3.07 4.62 6.30
CA GLY A 56 -2.26 5.10 5.17
C GLY A 56 -2.11 4.08 4.03
N TYR A 57 -2.15 2.77 4.35
CA TYR A 57 -2.18 1.70 3.35
C TYR A 57 -3.61 1.39 2.86
N TYR A 58 -4.58 1.29 3.77
CA TYR A 58 -5.93 0.80 3.42
C TYR A 58 -6.92 1.88 2.95
N ASN A 59 -6.93 3.02 3.62
CA ASN A 59 -7.86 4.13 3.36
C ASN A 59 -7.29 5.43 3.93
N PRO A 60 -6.50 6.19 3.15
CA PRO A 60 -5.90 7.44 3.62
C PRO A 60 -6.92 8.48 4.10
N GLY A 61 -8.15 8.44 3.57
CA GLY A 61 -9.25 9.30 4.05
C GLY A 61 -9.63 9.03 5.51
N ALA A 62 -9.33 7.84 6.03
CA ALA A 62 -9.58 7.49 7.42
C ALA A 62 -8.54 8.04 8.40
N LEU A 63 -7.37 8.52 7.93
CA LEU A 63 -6.34 9.14 8.78
C LEU A 63 -6.88 10.37 9.52
N GLY A 64 -7.85 11.09 8.94
CA GLY A 64 -8.50 12.24 9.57
C GLY A 64 -9.28 11.89 10.84
N PHE A 65 -9.70 10.62 11.02
CA PHE A 65 -10.45 10.16 12.19
C PHE A 65 -9.57 9.59 13.31
N ILE A 66 -8.24 9.62 13.14
CA ILE A 66 -7.30 9.29 14.20
C ILE A 66 -7.10 10.55 15.04
N GLU A 67 -7.40 10.48 16.33
CA GLU A 67 -7.43 11.64 17.22
C GLU A 67 -6.02 12.01 17.71
N ASP A 68 -5.21 11.00 18.03
CA ASP A 68 -3.90 11.17 18.64
C ASP A 68 -2.74 10.90 17.68
N SER A 69 -1.62 11.60 17.93
CA SER A 69 -0.34 11.24 17.30
C SER A 69 0.07 9.84 17.77
N SER A 70 0.44 8.97 16.84
CA SER A 70 0.76 7.58 17.15
C SER A 70 1.78 7.00 16.17
N ILE A 71 2.51 5.99 16.63
CA ILE A 71 3.44 5.19 15.84
C ILE A 71 3.05 3.73 16.04
N SER A 72 2.99 2.97 14.96
CA SER A 72 2.70 1.53 14.99
C SER A 72 3.77 0.76 14.23
N VAL A 73 4.20 -0.34 14.86
CA VAL A 73 5.13 -1.31 14.29
C VAL A 73 4.47 -2.68 14.42
N SER A 74 4.23 -3.36 13.30
CA SER A 74 3.79 -4.77 13.34
C SER A 74 5.01 -5.69 13.32
N GLY A 75 5.00 -6.75 14.14
CA GLY A 75 6.09 -7.73 14.19
C GLY A 75 6.15 -8.67 12.98
N ASN A 76 7.24 -9.46 12.91
CA ASN A 76 7.48 -10.45 11.84
C ASN A 76 6.35 -11.48 11.78
N ALA A 77 5.73 -11.63 10.61
CA ALA A 77 4.71 -12.63 10.34
C ALA A 77 5.19 -13.58 9.23
N TYR A 78 4.83 -14.85 9.35
CA TYR A 78 5.15 -15.89 8.36
C TYR A 78 3.86 -16.57 7.92
N THR A 79 3.70 -16.73 6.61
CA THR A 79 2.63 -17.55 6.02
C THR A 79 3.20 -18.88 5.59
N PHE A 80 2.41 -19.92 5.79
CA PHE A 80 2.59 -21.21 5.15
C PHE A 80 1.36 -21.44 4.27
N SER A 81 1.58 -21.71 2.98
CA SER A 81 0.53 -22.02 2.03
C SER A 81 0.87 -23.33 1.32
N SER A 82 -0.09 -24.25 1.32
CA SER A 82 -0.03 -25.49 0.55
C SER A 82 -1.08 -25.42 -0.56
N THR A 83 -0.69 -25.73 -1.79
CA THR A 83 -1.55 -25.68 -2.98
C THR A 83 -1.47 -26.99 -3.74
N ASP A 84 -2.59 -27.68 -3.86
CA ASP A 84 -2.73 -28.92 -4.62
C ASP A 84 -3.63 -28.69 -5.84
N LEU A 85 -3.14 -29.03 -7.03
CA LEU A 85 -3.83 -28.91 -8.30
C LEU A 85 -3.90 -30.27 -8.99
N THR A 86 -5.12 -30.82 -9.06
CA THR A 86 -5.38 -32.10 -9.72
C THR A 86 -5.19 -31.98 -11.24
N ASN A 87 -4.45 -32.92 -11.85
CA ASN A 87 -4.04 -32.88 -13.25
C ASN A 87 -3.29 -31.58 -13.64
N GLY A 88 -2.61 -30.93 -12.68
CA GLY A 88 -1.98 -29.62 -12.86
C GLY A 88 -0.82 -29.60 -13.86
N ALA A 89 -0.17 -30.73 -14.11
CA ALA A 89 0.89 -30.89 -15.11
C ALA A 89 0.49 -31.73 -16.33
N GLY A 90 -0.75 -32.25 -16.35
CA GLY A 90 -1.23 -33.20 -17.36
C GLY A 90 -2.25 -34.17 -16.77
N THR A 91 -2.95 -34.93 -17.62
CA THR A 91 -3.91 -35.93 -17.15
C THR A 91 -3.21 -37.05 -16.37
N GLY A 92 -3.55 -37.21 -15.10
CA GLY A 92 -2.91 -38.12 -14.15
C GLY A 92 -1.74 -37.52 -13.38
N ASP A 93 -1.31 -36.30 -13.71
CA ASP A 93 -0.15 -35.65 -13.11
C ASP A 93 -0.58 -34.45 -12.26
N ASP A 94 -0.74 -34.70 -10.97
CA ASP A 94 -1.07 -33.68 -9.98
C ASP A 94 0.15 -32.80 -9.66
N LEU A 95 -0.12 -31.53 -9.35
CA LEU A 95 0.90 -30.56 -8.96
C LEU A 95 0.64 -30.12 -7.52
N SER A 96 1.62 -30.29 -6.63
CA SER A 96 1.58 -29.83 -5.25
C SER A 96 2.71 -28.84 -4.99
N SER A 97 2.45 -27.80 -4.19
CA SER A 97 3.41 -26.76 -3.85
C SER A 97 3.20 -26.27 -2.42
N ASP A 98 4.28 -26.34 -1.63
CA ASP A 98 4.35 -25.74 -0.31
C ASP A 98 5.23 -24.50 -0.36
N ASN A 99 4.73 -23.40 0.20
CA ASN A 99 5.46 -22.13 0.25
C ASN A 99 5.45 -21.56 1.66
N VAL A 100 6.63 -21.16 2.13
CA VAL A 100 6.79 -20.34 3.34
C VAL A 100 7.23 -18.96 2.91
N GLN A 101 6.49 -17.93 3.32
CA GLN A 101 6.80 -16.55 2.99
C GLN A 101 6.80 -15.68 4.25
N ALA A 102 7.79 -14.80 4.35
CA ALA A 102 7.73 -13.70 5.31
C ALA A 102 6.78 -12.63 4.79
N ILE A 103 5.76 -12.28 5.57
CA ILE A 103 4.86 -11.18 5.21
C ILE A 103 5.57 -9.87 5.58
N PRO A 104 5.52 -8.83 4.72
CA PRO A 104 6.13 -7.55 5.06
C PRO A 104 5.45 -6.96 6.29
N THR A 105 6.28 -6.45 7.20
CA THR A 105 5.84 -5.77 8.41
C THR A 105 5.53 -4.31 8.10
N LEU A 106 4.44 -3.80 8.66
CA LEU A 106 4.06 -2.40 8.59
C LEU A 106 4.81 -1.56 9.63
N LEU A 107 5.45 -0.48 9.17
CA LEU A 107 5.90 0.64 10.00
C LEU A 107 5.07 1.88 9.61
N SER A 108 4.36 2.45 10.57
CA SER A 108 3.48 3.58 10.28
C SER A 108 3.45 4.58 11.41
N GLY A 109 3.15 5.83 11.08
CA GLY A 109 2.97 6.86 12.07
C GLY A 109 2.14 8.01 11.56
N ILE A 110 1.53 8.72 12.50
CA ILE A 110 0.79 9.95 12.26
C ILE A 110 1.15 10.98 13.33
N VAL A 111 1.37 12.22 12.90
CA VAL A 111 1.67 13.35 13.77
C VAL A 111 0.64 14.45 13.51
N LYS A 112 0.00 14.92 14.57
CA LYS A 112 -0.89 16.09 14.56
C LYS A 112 -0.04 17.37 14.61
N ILE A 113 -0.46 18.40 13.87
CA ILE A 113 0.25 19.67 13.82
C ILE A 113 -0.30 20.60 14.91
N GLU A 114 0.56 21.02 15.83
CA GLU A 114 0.19 22.00 16.86
C GLU A 114 -0.24 23.32 16.22
N GLY A 115 -1.39 23.85 16.64
CA GLY A 115 -1.99 25.06 16.07
C GLY A 115 -2.76 24.86 14.75
N ALA A 116 -2.81 23.62 14.23
CA ALA A 116 -3.57 23.27 13.03
C ALA A 116 -4.32 21.92 13.25
N PRO A 117 -5.41 21.92 14.05
CA PRO A 117 -6.06 20.69 14.53
C PRO A 117 -6.64 19.80 13.43
N ASP A 118 -7.02 20.39 12.29
CA ASP A 118 -7.55 19.68 11.12
C ASP A 118 -6.45 19.10 10.22
N HIS A 119 -5.17 19.37 10.54
CA HIS A 119 -4.03 18.94 9.74
C HIS A 119 -3.20 17.88 10.46
N SER A 120 -2.77 16.89 9.68
CA SER A 120 -1.91 15.81 10.17
C SER A 120 -0.95 15.38 9.07
N PHE A 121 0.20 14.85 9.49
CA PHE A 121 1.16 14.22 8.61
C PHE A 121 1.25 12.74 8.95
N GLY A 122 0.93 11.88 7.99
CA GLY A 122 0.96 10.43 8.13
C GLY A 122 1.96 9.80 7.17
N TYR A 123 2.59 8.71 7.60
CA TYR A 123 3.41 7.85 6.76
C TYR A 123 3.11 6.38 7.03
N THR A 124 3.32 5.55 6.01
CA THR A 124 3.13 4.09 6.08
C THR A 124 4.13 3.46 5.12
N VAL A 125 4.90 2.50 5.63
CA VAL A 125 5.98 1.80 4.91
C VAL A 125 5.96 0.32 5.24
#